data_AF-A0A351FNR5-F1
#
_entry.id   AF-A0A351FNR5-F1
#
_cell.length_a   1.000
_cell.length_b   1.000
_cell.length_c   1.000
_cell.angle_alpha   90.00
_cell.angle_beta   90.00
_cell.angle_gamma   90.00
#
_symmetry.space_group_name_H-M   'P 1'
#
loop_
_entity.id
_entity.type
_entity.pdbx_description
1 polymer ?
#
loop_
_entity_poly.entity_id
_entity_poly.type
_entity_poly.pdbx_seq_one_letter_code
_entity_poly.pdbx_strand_id
1 'polypeptide(L)'
;MIGTAATANDPGIFRSPSDQLIANGKLYVAEEDTLDGSYADDGFVSIYDLKNPRKPKFIKRLKPGAGLPSDFAVAHGLTVTPDQQSVYVASYISSYIVKIDTSTDTVTKVWGASDGLSLPHGGFVAGSNR
;
A
#
# COMPACT_ATOMS: atom_id res chain seq x y z
N MET A 1 -14.87 4.90 12.56
CA MET A 1 -13.96 3.79 12.85
C MET A 1 -13.84 2.95 11.58
N ILE A 2 -12.63 2.56 11.19
CA ILE A 2 -12.43 1.66 10.03
C ILE A 2 -12.76 0.24 10.51
N GLY A 3 -13.70 -0.43 9.85
CA GLY A 3 -14.13 -1.79 10.19
C GLY A 3 -13.34 -2.85 9.45
N THR A 4 -13.72 -4.12 9.61
CA THR A 4 -13.20 -5.25 8.82
C THR A 4 -13.99 -5.42 7.53
N ALA A 5 -13.30 -5.89 6.48
CA ALA A 5 -13.88 -6.25 5.19
C ALA A 5 -13.98 -7.78 5.09
N ALA A 6 -15.06 -8.30 4.52
CA ALA A 6 -15.24 -9.74 4.32
C ALA A 6 -14.54 -10.23 3.05
N THR A 7 -14.42 -9.35 2.04
CA THR A 7 -13.73 -9.62 0.78
C THR A 7 -12.82 -8.46 0.41
N ALA A 8 -11.88 -8.70 -0.51
CA ALA A 8 -11.02 -7.65 -1.06
C ALA A 8 -11.80 -6.51 -1.76
N ASN A 9 -13.08 -6.71 -2.10
CA ASN A 9 -13.93 -5.68 -2.72
C ASN A 9 -14.67 -4.81 -1.69
N ASP A 10 -14.80 -5.26 -0.45
CA ASP A 10 -15.58 -4.56 0.55
C ASP A 10 -14.78 -3.41 1.20
N PRO A 11 -15.46 -2.32 1.62
CA PRO A 11 -14.88 -1.32 2.51
C PRO A 11 -14.46 -1.93 3.85
N GLY A 12 -13.39 -1.40 4.45
CA GLY A 12 -12.81 -1.91 5.70
C GLY A 12 -11.40 -2.45 5.47
N ILE A 13 -10.79 -3.06 6.48
CA ILE A 13 -9.49 -3.76 6.39
C ILE A 13 -9.76 -5.24 6.10
N PHE A 14 -9.17 -5.77 5.04
CA PHE A 14 -9.38 -7.14 4.55
C PHE A 14 -8.29 -8.10 5.05
N ARG A 15 -7.02 -7.70 4.94
CA ARG A 15 -5.87 -8.44 5.50
C ARG A 15 -5.29 -7.69 6.68
N SER A 16 -4.57 -8.39 7.57
CA SER A 16 -3.87 -7.77 8.69
C SER A 16 -2.95 -6.64 8.21
N PRO A 17 -3.07 -5.41 8.74
CA PRO A 17 -2.19 -4.31 8.35
C PRO A 17 -0.75 -4.54 8.82
N SER A 18 0.20 -4.34 7.92
CA SER A 18 1.65 -4.37 8.22
C SER A 18 2.21 -2.99 8.55
N ASP A 19 1.69 -1.96 7.85
CA ASP A 19 2.12 -0.57 7.99
C ASP A 19 1.02 0.40 7.56
N GLN A 20 1.11 1.65 8.00
CA GLN A 20 0.17 2.70 7.66
C GLN A 20 0.83 4.08 7.66
N LEU A 21 0.43 4.95 6.73
CA LEU A 21 0.87 6.34 6.72
C LEU A 21 -0.22 7.30 6.22
N ILE A 22 0.02 8.59 6.43
CA ILE A 22 -0.84 9.66 5.93
C ILE A 22 -0.10 10.41 4.83
N ALA A 23 -0.76 10.58 3.68
CA ALA A 23 -0.26 11.38 2.56
C ALA A 23 -1.41 12.07 1.83
N ASN A 24 -1.25 13.34 1.52
CA ASN A 24 -2.21 14.14 0.74
C ASN A 24 -3.66 14.04 1.29
N GLY A 25 -3.80 14.14 2.62
CA GLY A 25 -5.09 14.06 3.30
C GLY A 25 -5.75 12.67 3.29
N LYS A 26 -5.01 11.62 2.93
CA LYS A 26 -5.48 10.24 2.87
C LYS A 26 -4.66 9.32 3.77
N LEU A 27 -5.30 8.31 4.33
CA LEU A 27 -4.65 7.20 5.01
C LEU A 27 -4.40 6.08 4.00
N TYR A 28 -3.15 5.64 3.90
CA TYR A 28 -2.74 4.45 3.16
C TYR A 28 -2.42 3.37 4.18
N VAL A 29 -2.97 2.17 3.96
CA VAL A 29 -2.73 1.01 4.80
C VAL A 29 -2.19 -0.09 3.91
N ALA A 30 -0.96 -0.53 4.21
CA ALA A 30 -0.39 -1.73 3.62
C ALA A 30 -1.05 -2.91 4.34
N GLU A 31 -1.67 -3.78 3.57
CA GLU A 31 -2.32 -4.96 4.10
C GLU A 31 -1.60 -6.21 3.61
N GLU A 32 -1.43 -7.12 4.57
CA GLU A 32 -0.91 -8.48 4.53
C GLU A 32 0.26 -8.67 5.51
N ASP A 33 -0.11 -8.96 6.75
CA ASP A 33 0.73 -9.49 7.84
C ASP A 33 -0.01 -10.67 8.54
N THR A 34 -0.68 -11.48 7.73
CA THR A 34 -1.55 -12.57 8.20
C THR A 34 -0.68 -13.69 8.76
N LEU A 35 -1.01 -14.23 9.94
CA LEU A 35 -0.25 -15.31 10.59
C LEU A 35 -0.93 -16.68 10.45
N ASP A 36 -1.60 -16.90 9.32
CA ASP A 36 -2.28 -18.16 9.00
C ASP A 36 -1.76 -18.76 7.67
N GLY A 37 -2.38 -19.86 7.25
CA GLY A 37 -1.96 -20.59 6.04
C GLY A 37 -2.17 -19.86 4.72
N SER A 38 -2.84 -18.70 4.74
CA SER A 38 -3.02 -17.84 3.55
C SER A 38 -1.97 -16.73 3.44
N TYR A 39 -0.97 -16.74 4.33
CA TYR A 39 0.10 -15.75 4.29
C TYR A 39 0.76 -15.70 2.91
N ALA A 40 0.88 -14.49 2.38
CA ALA A 40 1.51 -14.21 1.09
C ALA A 40 0.79 -14.78 -0.15
N ASP A 41 -0.46 -15.24 -0.03
CA ASP A 41 -1.31 -15.54 -1.18
C ASP A 41 -1.68 -14.28 -1.98
N ASP A 42 -1.71 -13.12 -1.31
CA ASP A 42 -2.06 -11.82 -1.87
C ASP A 42 -1.38 -10.67 -1.10
N GLY A 43 -1.76 -9.43 -1.40
CA GLY A 43 -1.28 -8.22 -0.74
C GLY A 43 -1.97 -6.98 -1.27
N PHE A 44 -2.26 -6.02 -0.39
CA PHE A 44 -3.12 -4.89 -0.76
C PHE A 44 -2.64 -3.56 -0.23
N VAL A 45 -3.12 -2.48 -0.86
CA VAL A 45 -2.99 -1.13 -0.30
C VAL A 45 -4.38 -0.51 -0.24
N SER A 46 -4.92 -0.37 0.97
CA SER A 46 -6.19 0.33 1.20
C SER A 46 -5.98 1.81 1.36
N ILE A 47 -6.90 2.59 0.79
CA ILE A 47 -6.82 4.04 0.76
C ILE A 47 -8.13 4.61 1.30
N TYR A 48 -8.01 5.51 2.27
CA TYR A 48 -9.14 6.21 2.89
C TYR A 48 -8.96 7.71 2.82
N ASP A 49 -10.04 8.44 2.51
CA ASP A 49 -10.11 9.88 2.75
C ASP A 49 -10.05 10.13 4.26
N LEU A 50 -9.14 11.00 4.66
CA LEU A 50 -8.89 11.35 6.05
C LEU A 50 -9.13 12.84 6.33
N LYS A 51 -9.88 13.55 5.47
CA LYS A 51 -10.24 14.97 5.67
C LYS A 51 -10.99 15.18 6.98
N ASN A 52 -11.76 14.17 7.40
CA ASN A 52 -12.29 14.06 8.75
C ASN A 52 -11.71 12.81 9.45
N PRO A 53 -10.68 12.95 10.29
CA PRO A 53 -10.04 11.82 10.96
C PRO A 53 -10.99 11.01 11.87
N ARG A 54 -12.10 11.60 12.35
CA ARG A 54 -13.10 10.88 13.15
C ARG A 54 -14.03 10.01 12.30
N LYS A 55 -14.11 10.28 10.99
CA LYS A 55 -14.93 9.53 10.04
C LYS A 55 -14.17 9.29 8.73
N PRO A 56 -13.10 8.45 8.75
CA PRO A 56 -12.40 8.06 7.53
C PRO A 56 -13.37 7.41 6.55
N LYS A 57 -13.19 7.65 5.24
CA LYS A 57 -14.04 7.07 4.19
C LYS A 57 -13.19 6.23 3.27
N PHE A 58 -13.55 4.98 3.08
CA PHE A 58 -12.88 4.11 2.11
C PHE A 58 -13.01 4.71 0.70
N ILE A 59 -11.89 4.84 0.00
CA ILE A 59 -11.83 5.29 -1.39
C ILE A 59 -11.73 4.06 -2.29
N LYS A 60 -10.65 3.28 -2.13
CA LYS A 60 -10.41 2.04 -2.87
C LYS A 60 -9.32 1.22 -2.21
N ARG A 61 -9.16 0.00 -2.72
CA ARG A 61 -8.05 -0.91 -2.44
C ARG A 61 -7.34 -1.24 -3.74
N LEU A 62 -6.03 -1.06 -3.79
CA LEU A 62 -5.18 -1.57 -4.87
C LEU A 62 -4.90 -3.05 -4.61
N LYS A 63 -5.00 -3.88 -5.65
CA LYS A 63 -5.00 -5.34 -5.55
C LYS A 63 -4.11 -5.96 -6.61
N PRO A 64 -3.65 -7.20 -6.42
CA PRO A 64 -2.92 -7.93 -7.45
C PRO A 64 -3.76 -8.02 -8.72
N GLY A 65 -3.20 -7.57 -9.85
CA GLY A 65 -3.87 -7.53 -11.15
C GLY A 65 -4.91 -6.41 -11.32
N ALA A 66 -5.16 -5.61 -10.28
CA ALA A 66 -6.06 -4.46 -10.30
C ALA A 66 -5.44 -3.29 -9.51
N GLY A 67 -4.48 -2.62 -10.16
CA GLY A 67 -3.74 -1.48 -9.58
C GLY A 67 -2.39 -1.85 -8.96
N LEU A 68 -2.09 -3.14 -8.77
CA LEU A 68 -0.77 -3.68 -8.44
C LEU A 68 -0.37 -4.75 -9.47
N PRO A 69 0.92 -5.13 -9.55
CA PRO A 69 1.35 -6.31 -10.31
C PRO A 69 0.48 -7.55 -10.02
N SER A 70 0.27 -8.43 -11.00
CA SER A 70 -0.64 -9.57 -10.88
C SER A 70 -0.25 -10.59 -9.81
N ASP A 71 1.04 -10.67 -9.54
CA ASP A 71 1.69 -11.54 -8.55
C ASP A 71 2.15 -10.75 -7.31
N PHE A 72 1.66 -9.52 -7.13
CA PHE A 72 1.96 -8.75 -5.93
C PHE A 72 1.43 -9.47 -4.69
N ALA A 73 2.27 -9.64 -3.69
CA ALA A 73 1.92 -10.25 -2.41
C ALA A 73 2.61 -9.51 -1.27
N VAL A 74 1.99 -9.44 -0.09
CA VAL A 74 2.59 -8.81 1.11
C VAL A 74 3.00 -7.35 0.86
N ALA A 75 2.06 -6.41 0.96
CA ALA A 75 2.44 -5.02 1.16
C ALA A 75 3.02 -4.90 2.58
N HIS A 76 4.29 -4.52 2.73
CA HIS A 76 4.98 -4.59 4.03
C HIS A 76 5.36 -3.24 4.60
N GLY A 77 5.93 -2.36 3.77
CA GLY A 77 6.42 -1.05 4.24
C GLY A 77 5.93 0.07 3.35
N LEU A 78 5.55 1.18 3.97
CA LEU A 78 5.13 2.40 3.29
C LEU A 78 6.12 3.53 3.57
N THR A 79 6.38 4.35 2.56
CA THR A 79 7.10 5.61 2.74
C THR A 79 6.55 6.68 1.81
N VAL A 80 6.58 7.94 2.24
CA VAL A 80 5.96 9.06 1.52
C VAL A 80 7.02 10.13 1.21
N THR A 81 6.91 10.75 0.03
CA THR A 81 7.73 11.90 -0.33
C THR A 81 7.38 13.13 0.52
N PRO A 82 8.31 14.07 0.78
CA PRO A 82 8.04 15.26 1.59
C PRO A 82 6.90 16.14 1.05
N ASP A 83 6.79 16.23 -0.27
CA ASP A 83 5.71 16.94 -0.97
C ASP A 83 4.37 16.19 -0.94
N GLN A 84 4.34 15.00 -0.34
CA GLN A 84 3.22 14.08 -0.25
C GLN A 84 2.62 13.66 -1.59
N GLN A 85 3.29 13.91 -2.72
CA GLN A 85 2.79 13.57 -4.06
C GLN A 85 2.97 12.09 -4.40
N SER A 86 3.82 11.37 -3.67
CA SER A 86 4.07 9.96 -3.92
C SER A 86 4.18 9.14 -2.64
N VAL A 87 3.56 7.97 -2.67
CA VAL A 87 3.74 6.90 -1.68
C VAL A 87 4.46 5.75 -2.37
N TYR A 88 5.50 5.22 -1.73
CA TYR A 88 6.16 4.00 -2.14
C TYR A 88 5.73 2.86 -1.22
N VAL A 89 5.51 1.70 -1.81
CA VAL A 89 5.17 0.47 -1.10
C VAL A 89 6.23 -0.56 -1.42
N ALA A 90 6.88 -1.06 -0.38
CA ALA A 90 7.79 -2.19 -0.46
C ALA A 90 7.00 -3.48 -0.18
N SER A 91 7.09 -4.42 -1.12
CA SER A 91 6.71 -5.81 -0.92
C SER A 91 7.95 -6.66 -0.90
N TYR A 92 8.22 -7.25 0.27
CA TYR A 92 9.40 -8.07 0.43
C TYR A 92 9.20 -9.46 -0.22
N ILE A 93 8.04 -10.10 -0.04
CA ILE A 93 7.82 -11.45 -0.61
C ILE A 93 7.80 -11.42 -2.14
N SER A 94 6.96 -10.58 -2.75
CA SER A 94 6.86 -10.51 -4.21
C SER A 94 7.98 -9.67 -4.87
N SER A 95 8.94 -9.20 -4.08
CA SER A 95 10.13 -8.46 -4.55
C SER A 95 9.81 -7.22 -5.39
N TYR A 96 8.74 -6.49 -5.01
CA TYR A 96 8.34 -5.26 -5.67
C TYR A 96 8.58 -4.02 -4.81
N ILE A 97 8.93 -2.92 -5.47
CA ILE A 97 8.65 -1.56 -5.00
C ILE A 97 7.66 -0.94 -5.98
N VAL A 98 6.55 -0.41 -5.49
CA VAL A 98 5.59 0.33 -6.31
C VAL A 98 5.47 1.78 -5.85
N LYS A 99 5.41 2.71 -6.80
CA LYS A 99 5.18 4.13 -6.56
C LYS A 99 3.73 4.47 -6.92
N ILE A 100 3.01 5.05 -5.97
CA ILE A 100 1.62 5.50 -6.10
C ILE A 100 1.61 7.02 -6.16
N ASP A 101 0.95 7.57 -7.16
CA ASP A 101 0.59 9.00 -7.21
C ASP A 101 -0.56 9.26 -6.24
N THR A 102 -0.37 10.17 -5.30
CA THR A 102 -1.35 10.43 -4.24
C THR A 102 -2.44 11.39 -4.64
N SER A 103 -2.42 11.97 -5.83
CA SER A 103 -3.54 12.77 -6.36
C SER A 103 -4.59 11.87 -7.02
N THR A 104 -4.15 10.84 -7.74
CA THR A 104 -5.01 9.90 -8.49
C THR A 104 -5.18 8.54 -7.82
N ASP A 105 -4.36 8.24 -6.81
CA ASP A 105 -4.28 6.94 -6.15
C ASP A 105 -3.96 5.80 -7.15
N THR A 106 -3.10 6.06 -8.12
CA THR A 106 -2.70 5.08 -9.15
C THR A 106 -1.22 4.79 -9.08
N VAL A 107 -0.84 3.54 -9.31
CA VAL A 107 0.56 3.17 -9.49
C VAL A 107 1.11 3.82 -10.75
N THR A 108 2.21 4.55 -10.62
CA THR A 108 2.90 5.26 -11.72
C THR A 108 4.23 4.61 -12.09
N LYS A 109 4.79 3.80 -11.18
CA LYS A 109 6.03 3.07 -11.44
C LYS A 109 6.08 1.79 -10.61
N VAL A 110 6.62 0.75 -11.23
CA VAL A 110 6.92 -0.55 -10.60
C VAL A 110 8.38 -0.84 -10.84
N TRP A 111 9.05 -1.36 -9.82
CA TRP A 111 10.34 -2.01 -9.89
C TRP A 111 10.22 -3.40 -9.28
N GLY A 112 10.81 -4.41 -9.92
CA GLY A 112 10.71 -5.81 -9.49
C GLY A 112 12.02 -6.59 -9.62
N ALA A 113 11.91 -7.92 -9.62
CA ALA A 113 13.06 -8.81 -9.80
C ALA A 113 13.81 -8.57 -11.12
N SER A 114 13.10 -8.19 -12.19
CA SER A 114 13.71 -7.80 -13.48
C SER A 114 14.58 -6.55 -13.40
N ASP A 115 14.35 -5.70 -12.40
CA ASP A 115 15.15 -4.51 -12.11
C ASP A 115 16.26 -4.80 -11.08
N GLY A 116 16.44 -6.07 -10.68
CA GLY A 116 17.45 -6.52 -9.72
C GLY A 116 17.03 -6.45 -8.25
N LEU A 117 15.74 -6.23 -7.96
CA LEU A 117 15.25 -6.27 -6.57
C LEU A 117 15.17 -7.71 -6.06
N SER A 118 15.54 -7.89 -4.80
CA SER A 118 15.41 -9.15 -4.07
C SER A 118 15.02 -8.82 -2.64
N LEU A 119 13.82 -9.26 -2.23
CA LEU A 119 13.31 -9.09 -0.87
C LEU A 119 13.48 -7.66 -0.31
N PRO A 120 13.07 -6.59 -1.03
CA PRO A 120 13.22 -5.23 -0.55
C PRO A 120 12.48 -5.08 0.78
N HIS A 121 13.19 -4.61 1.80
CA HIS A 121 12.67 -4.48 3.15
C HIS A 121 12.88 -3.06 3.68
N GLY A 122 11.83 -2.48 4.26
CA GLY A 122 11.81 -1.08 4.66
C GLY A 122 11.94 -0.11 3.48
N GLY A 123 11.84 1.19 3.78
CA GLY A 123 12.01 2.24 2.79
C GLY A 123 12.28 3.57 3.46
N PHE A 124 13.26 4.31 2.94
CA PHE A 124 13.53 5.69 3.36
C PHE A 124 13.56 6.58 2.13
N VAL A 125 12.69 7.57 2.10
CA VAL A 125 12.76 8.66 1.12
C VAL A 125 13.47 9.84 1.78
N ALA A 126 14.69 10.10 1.35
CA ALA A 126 15.44 11.27 1.81
C ALA A 126 14.71 12.55 1.40
N GLY A 127 14.53 13.46 2.35
CA GLY A 127 13.83 14.71 2.09
C GLY A 127 14.62 15.67 1.22
N SER A 128 13.98 16.22 0.19
CA SER A 128 14.36 17.49 -0.43
C SER A 128 13.07 18.27 -0.67
N ASN A 129 13.00 19.49 -0.15
CA ASN A 129 11.87 20.41 -0.32
C ASN A 129 12.05 21.34 -1.54
N ARG A 130 12.86 20.94 -2.54
CA ARG A 130 13.19 21.82 -3.66
C ARG A 130 12.14 21.75 -4.75
#